data_AF-A0A7K1GLK4-F1
#
_entry.id   AF-A0A7K1GLK4-F1
#
_cell.length_a   1.000
_cell.length_b   1.000
_cell.length_c   1.000
_cell.angle_alpha   90.00
_cell.angle_beta   90.00
_cell.angle_gamma   90.00
#
_symmetry.space_group_name_H-M   'P 1'
#
loop_
_entity.id
_entity.type
_entity.pdbx_description
1 polymer ?
#
loop_
_entity_poly.entity_id
_entity_poly.type
_entity_poly.pdbx_seq_one_letter_code
_entity_poly.pdbx_strand_id
1 'polypeptide(L)'
;MRLLTIFFLCISISALADQNKKPCNKAYENLDIALLNFDKAYNTDHSRDLRNFTRKAKNALLKAMNALEDCGCQDALSAALDGAIETKKVMKATNFEDALYYLSVSRGYTEEAMSYLTDCILEFEIRYEAKVFDTIAPVKKVLLAPDIIEEKPPNPQ
;
A
#
# COMPACT_ATOMS: atom_id res chain seq x y z
N MET A 1 16.92 34.61 12.52
CA MET A 1 15.48 34.28 12.36
C MET A 1 15.14 33.55 11.07
N ARG A 2 15.70 33.91 9.89
CA ARG A 2 15.39 33.22 8.60
C ARG A 2 15.81 31.75 8.51
N LEU A 3 16.88 31.32 9.19
CA LEU A 3 17.26 29.90 9.27
C LEU A 3 16.32 29.05 10.15
N LEU A 4 15.75 29.64 11.21
CA LEU A 4 14.85 28.96 12.15
C LEU A 4 13.50 28.64 11.51
N THR A 5 13.01 29.52 10.63
CA THR A 5 11.79 29.32 9.85
C THR A 5 11.93 28.22 8.80
N ILE A 6 13.10 28.04 8.18
CA ILE A 6 13.35 26.97 7.19
C ILE A 6 13.37 25.60 7.90
N PHE A 7 13.98 25.52 9.08
CA PHE A 7 14.02 24.29 9.87
C PHE A 7 12.63 23.84 10.35
N PHE A 8 11.77 24.78 10.77
CA PHE A 8 10.37 24.50 11.13
C PHE A 8 9.51 24.07 9.93
N LEU A 9 9.79 24.62 8.74
CA LEU A 9 9.10 24.23 7.51
C LEU A 9 9.43 22.79 7.09
N CYS A 10 10.69 22.36 7.21
CA CYS A 10 11.11 20.99 6.86
C CYS A 10 10.52 19.92 7.80
N ILE A 11 10.35 20.23 9.10
CA ILE A 11 9.75 19.31 10.08
C ILE A 11 8.26 19.07 9.76
N SER A 12 7.56 20.07 9.24
CA SER A 12 6.13 20.01 8.93
C SER A 12 5.80 19.05 7.78
N ILE A 13 6.70 18.91 6.80
CA ILE A 13 6.48 18.10 5.60
C ILE A 13 6.68 16.60 5.90
N SER A 14 7.53 16.28 6.87
CA SER A 14 7.84 14.89 7.26
C SER A 14 6.65 14.22 7.98
N ALA A 15 5.86 15.00 8.72
CA ALA A 15 4.70 14.48 9.47
C ALA A 15 3.54 14.02 8.57
N LEU A 16 3.47 14.52 7.33
CA LEU A 16 2.39 14.18 6.38
C LEU A 16 2.65 12.84 5.66
N ALA A 17 3.91 12.45 5.48
CA ALA A 17 4.28 11.18 4.86
C ALA A 17 3.98 9.96 5.75
N ASP A 18 4.06 10.14 7.07
CA ASP A 18 3.85 9.06 8.06
C ASP A 18 2.35 8.76 8.31
N GLN A 19 1.48 9.76 8.05
CA GLN A 19 0.02 9.62 8.23
C GLN A 19 -0.58 8.60 7.27
N ASN A 20 -0.06 8.46 6.04
CA ASN A 20 -0.54 7.49 5.07
C ASN A 20 -0.01 6.07 5.33
N LYS A 21 1.15 5.91 6.01
CA LYS A 21 1.70 4.57 6.30
C LYS A 21 0.89 3.81 7.34
N LYS A 22 0.29 4.51 8.31
CA LYS A 22 -0.42 3.86 9.42
C LYS A 22 -1.70 3.11 8.98
N PRO A 23 -2.58 3.67 8.13
CA PRO A 23 -3.71 2.93 7.56
C PRO A 23 -3.27 1.73 6.73
N CYS A 24 -2.26 1.89 5.87
CA CYS A 24 -1.77 0.80 5.01
C CYS A 24 -1.18 -0.36 5.81
N ASN A 25 -0.41 -0.08 6.87
CA ASN A 25 0.10 -1.13 7.76
C ASN A 25 -1.04 -1.87 8.47
N LYS A 26 -2.07 -1.15 8.94
CA LYS A 26 -3.27 -1.78 9.52
C LYS A 26 -4.01 -2.64 8.50
N ALA A 27 -4.13 -2.17 7.25
CA ALA A 27 -4.74 -2.96 6.18
C ALA A 27 -3.97 -4.26 5.98
N TYR A 28 -2.65 -4.18 5.88
CA TYR A 28 -1.76 -5.34 5.74
C TYR A 28 -1.95 -6.35 6.88
N GLU A 29 -1.88 -5.89 8.14
CA GLU A 29 -2.09 -6.75 9.31
C GLU A 29 -3.46 -7.45 9.29
N ASN A 30 -4.53 -6.75 8.90
CA ASN A 30 -5.86 -7.34 8.86
C ASN A 30 -6.03 -8.32 7.68
N LEU A 31 -5.39 -8.07 6.53
CA LEU A 31 -5.34 -9.03 5.42
C LEU A 31 -4.58 -10.29 5.81
N ASP A 32 -3.45 -10.16 6.51
CA ASP A 32 -2.67 -11.30 7.00
C ASP A 32 -3.47 -12.14 8.01
N ILE A 33 -4.16 -11.49 8.96
CA ILE A 33 -5.08 -12.17 9.87
C ILE A 33 -6.19 -12.90 9.10
N ALA A 34 -6.71 -12.32 8.01
CA ALA A 34 -7.71 -12.97 7.18
C ALA A 34 -7.17 -14.25 6.54
N LEU A 35 -5.99 -14.18 5.90
CA LEU A 35 -5.30 -15.32 5.29
C LEU A 35 -5.03 -16.44 6.30
N LEU A 36 -4.51 -16.10 7.48
CA LEU A 36 -4.29 -17.06 8.56
C LEU A 36 -5.59 -17.79 8.96
N ASN A 37 -6.73 -17.10 8.98
CA ASN A 37 -8.01 -17.74 9.27
C ASN A 37 -8.55 -18.53 8.08
N PHE A 38 -8.27 -18.14 6.83
CA PHE A 38 -8.57 -18.96 5.67
C PHE A 38 -7.80 -20.28 5.70
N ASP A 39 -6.50 -20.25 6.04
CA ASP A 39 -5.69 -21.46 6.14
C ASP A 39 -6.20 -22.39 7.25
N LYS A 40 -6.61 -21.84 8.39
CA LYS A 40 -7.27 -22.63 9.46
C LYS A 40 -8.60 -23.21 9.00
N ALA A 41 -9.39 -22.47 8.22
CA ALA A 41 -10.66 -22.93 7.68
C ALA A 41 -10.47 -24.02 6.61
N TYR A 42 -9.39 -23.97 5.84
CA TYR A 42 -9.09 -24.93 4.78
C TYR A 42 -8.60 -26.26 5.34
N ASN A 43 -7.84 -26.22 6.44
CA ASN A 43 -7.22 -27.40 7.05
C ASN A 43 -8.11 -28.14 8.07
N THR A 44 -9.35 -27.72 8.26
CA THR A 44 -10.31 -28.43 9.12
C THR A 44 -11.12 -29.44 8.33
N ASP A 45 -11.53 -30.52 8.97
CA ASP A 45 -12.44 -31.55 8.49
C ASP A 45 -13.88 -31.36 9.01
N HIS A 46 -14.13 -30.31 9.81
CA HIS A 46 -15.43 -30.04 10.42
C HIS A 46 -16.09 -28.80 9.80
N SER A 47 -17.27 -28.98 9.20
CA SER A 47 -18.05 -27.88 8.58
C SER A 47 -18.33 -26.71 9.52
N ARG A 48 -18.51 -26.99 10.82
CA ARG A 48 -18.69 -25.96 11.85
C ARG A 48 -17.45 -25.08 12.00
N ASP A 49 -16.28 -25.69 12.04
CA ASP A 49 -15.01 -24.99 12.24
C ASP A 49 -14.59 -24.24 10.99
N LEU A 50 -14.81 -24.82 9.81
CA LEU A 50 -14.65 -24.12 8.52
C LEU A 50 -15.42 -22.80 8.56
N ARG A 51 -16.72 -22.84 8.85
CA ARG A 51 -17.57 -21.63 8.93
C ARG A 51 -17.15 -20.70 10.07
N ASN A 52 -16.64 -21.23 11.17
CA ASN A 52 -16.17 -20.40 12.27
C ASN A 52 -14.93 -19.58 11.88
N PHE A 53 -13.93 -20.23 11.30
CA PHE A 53 -12.72 -19.58 10.84
C PHE A 53 -12.98 -18.65 9.67
N THR A 54 -13.80 -19.04 8.69
CA THR A 54 -14.21 -18.14 7.61
C THR A 54 -14.92 -16.88 8.12
N ARG A 55 -15.72 -16.98 9.20
CA ARG A 55 -16.34 -15.79 9.82
C ARG A 55 -15.28 -14.85 10.43
N LYS A 56 -14.24 -15.40 11.04
CA LYS A 56 -13.12 -14.62 11.57
C LYS A 56 -12.34 -13.95 10.42
N ALA A 57 -12.09 -14.68 9.34
CA ALA A 57 -11.46 -14.15 8.13
C ALA A 57 -12.28 -12.99 7.53
N LYS A 58 -13.59 -13.18 7.38
CA LYS A 58 -14.52 -12.12 6.93
C LYS A 58 -14.45 -10.87 7.81
N ASN A 59 -14.44 -11.03 9.13
CA ASN A 59 -14.36 -9.89 10.04
C ASN A 59 -13.03 -9.15 9.94
N ALA A 60 -11.93 -9.86 9.68
CA ALA A 60 -10.63 -9.26 9.41
C ALA A 60 -10.62 -8.54 8.05
N LEU A 61 -11.18 -9.14 7.00
CA LEU A 61 -11.37 -8.48 5.69
C LEU A 61 -12.16 -7.17 5.81
N LEU A 62 -13.26 -7.14 6.56
CA LEU A 62 -14.03 -5.91 6.75
C LEU A 62 -13.22 -4.81 7.44
N LYS A 63 -12.34 -5.16 8.38
CA LYS A 63 -11.41 -4.21 9.00
C LYS A 63 -10.33 -3.75 8.02
N ALA A 64 -9.82 -4.67 7.21
CA ALA A 64 -8.85 -4.36 6.17
C ALA A 64 -9.45 -3.37 5.17
N MET A 65 -10.69 -3.58 4.72
CA MET A 65 -11.38 -2.67 3.79
C MET A 65 -11.45 -1.23 4.30
N ASN A 66 -11.87 -1.03 5.56
CA ASN A 66 -11.89 0.32 6.15
C ASN A 66 -10.49 0.95 6.16
N ALA A 67 -9.45 0.17 6.49
CA ALA A 67 -8.07 0.65 6.49
C ALA A 67 -7.51 0.88 5.08
N LEU A 68 -7.96 0.11 4.08
CA LEU A 68 -7.60 0.27 2.67
C LEU A 68 -8.23 1.53 2.06
N GLU A 69 -9.47 1.84 2.44
CA GLU A 69 -10.14 3.09 2.09
C GLU A 69 -9.35 4.29 2.62
N ASP A 70 -8.98 4.27 3.91
CA ASP A 70 -8.14 5.30 4.54
C ASP A 70 -6.72 5.37 3.93
N CYS A 71 -6.17 4.23 3.48
CA CYS A 71 -4.86 4.12 2.82
C CYS A 71 -4.88 4.63 1.37
N GLY A 72 -6.05 4.64 0.71
CA GLY A 72 -6.22 5.08 -0.67
C GLY A 72 -5.88 4.04 -1.74
N CYS A 73 -5.67 2.77 -1.39
CA CYS A 73 -5.34 1.70 -2.33
C CYS A 73 -6.60 1.02 -2.87
N GLN A 74 -7.16 1.58 -3.94
CA GLN A 74 -8.46 1.17 -4.48
C GLN A 74 -8.49 -0.25 -5.07
N ASP A 75 -7.43 -0.68 -5.76
CA ASP A 75 -7.38 -2.03 -6.34
C ASP A 75 -7.35 -3.10 -5.24
N ALA A 76 -6.57 -2.87 -4.19
CA ALA A 76 -6.55 -3.72 -3.00
C ALA A 76 -7.91 -3.73 -2.29
N LEU A 77 -8.56 -2.57 -2.17
CA LEU A 77 -9.91 -2.47 -1.60
C LEU A 77 -10.93 -3.28 -2.40
N SER A 78 -10.90 -3.18 -3.73
CA SER A 78 -11.80 -3.93 -4.62
C SER A 78 -11.62 -5.43 -4.45
N ALA A 79 -10.37 -5.92 -4.48
CA ALA A 79 -10.08 -7.34 -4.29
C ALA A 79 -10.51 -7.83 -2.88
N ALA A 80 -10.27 -7.02 -1.83
CA ALA A 80 -10.72 -7.36 -0.47
C ALA A 80 -12.26 -7.44 -0.37
N LEU A 81 -12.99 -6.57 -1.09
CA LEU A 81 -14.45 -6.62 -1.18
C LEU A 81 -14.93 -7.92 -1.84
N ASP A 82 -14.34 -8.29 -2.98
CA ASP A 82 -14.66 -9.54 -3.68
C ASP A 82 -14.39 -10.76 -2.80
N GLY A 83 -13.24 -10.79 -2.12
CA GLY A 83 -12.93 -11.78 -1.10
C GLY A 83 -14.01 -11.87 -0.02
N ALA A 84 -14.45 -10.73 0.52
CA ALA A 84 -15.49 -10.69 1.54
C ALA A 84 -16.88 -11.14 1.02
N ILE A 85 -17.20 -10.91 -0.26
CA ILE A 85 -18.43 -11.39 -0.89
C ILE A 85 -18.42 -12.92 -0.95
N GLU A 86 -17.32 -13.53 -1.36
CA GLU A 86 -17.19 -14.99 -1.45
C GLU A 86 -17.32 -15.66 -0.07
N THR A 87 -16.83 -15.04 1.02
CA THR A 87 -17.07 -15.58 2.37
C THR A 87 -18.56 -15.76 2.69
N LYS A 88 -19.45 -14.93 2.11
CA LYS A 88 -20.89 -15.08 2.31
C LYS A 88 -21.42 -16.33 1.61
N LYS A 89 -20.82 -16.74 0.48
CA LYS A 89 -21.18 -17.98 -0.22
C LYS A 89 -20.73 -19.21 0.57
N VAL A 90 -19.55 -19.16 1.20
CA VAL A 90 -19.12 -20.20 2.17
C VAL A 90 -20.16 -20.39 3.28
N MET A 91 -20.69 -19.30 3.84
CA MET A 91 -21.73 -19.36 4.89
C MET A 91 -23.06 -19.93 4.40
N LYS A 92 -23.33 -19.91 3.10
CA LYS A 92 -24.60 -20.35 2.49
C LYS A 92 -24.51 -21.72 1.80
N ALA A 93 -23.30 -22.23 1.55
CA ALA A 93 -23.08 -23.53 0.95
C ALA A 93 -23.81 -24.63 1.75
N THR A 94 -24.35 -25.64 1.07
CA THR A 94 -25.14 -26.71 1.68
C THR A 94 -24.30 -27.95 1.99
N ASN A 95 -23.20 -28.16 1.25
CA ASN A 95 -22.22 -29.22 1.47
C ASN A 95 -20.84 -28.62 1.80
N PHE A 96 -19.90 -29.50 2.14
CA PHE A 96 -18.58 -29.10 2.63
C PHE A 96 -17.64 -28.73 1.48
N GLU A 97 -17.74 -29.43 0.36
CA GLU A 97 -16.92 -29.27 -0.84
C GLU A 97 -17.17 -27.91 -1.51
N ASP A 98 -18.42 -27.50 -1.67
CA ASP A 98 -18.80 -26.18 -2.17
C ASP A 98 -18.30 -25.09 -1.21
N ALA A 99 -18.39 -25.34 0.10
CA ALA A 99 -17.90 -24.40 1.10
C ALA A 99 -16.38 -24.20 0.96
N LEU A 100 -15.62 -25.28 0.75
CA LEU A 100 -14.18 -25.23 0.49
C LEU A 100 -13.84 -24.53 -0.84
N TYR A 101 -14.63 -24.75 -1.89
CA TYR A 101 -14.44 -24.05 -3.16
C TYR A 101 -14.59 -22.54 -2.99
N TYR A 102 -15.71 -22.07 -2.40
CA TYR A 102 -15.89 -20.64 -2.16
C TYR A 102 -14.85 -20.07 -1.19
N LEU A 103 -14.36 -20.89 -0.24
CA LEU A 103 -13.29 -20.53 0.66
C LEU A 103 -11.99 -20.27 -0.11
N SER A 104 -11.62 -21.15 -1.04
CA SER A 104 -10.40 -20.98 -1.84
C SER A 104 -10.49 -19.77 -2.76
N VAL A 105 -11.67 -19.48 -3.34
CA VAL A 105 -11.87 -18.27 -4.14
C VAL A 105 -11.73 -17.02 -3.28
N SER A 106 -12.34 -17.02 -2.09
CA SER A 106 -12.23 -15.91 -1.13
C SER A 106 -10.78 -15.66 -0.69
N ARG A 107 -10.03 -16.74 -0.44
CA ARG A 107 -8.59 -16.69 -0.12
C ARG A 107 -7.79 -16.10 -1.28
N GLY A 108 -8.04 -16.53 -2.52
CA GLY A 108 -7.35 -16.01 -3.71
C GLY A 108 -7.51 -14.49 -3.87
N TYR A 109 -8.74 -13.98 -3.77
CA TYR A 109 -8.97 -12.52 -3.78
C TYR A 109 -8.28 -11.78 -2.63
N THR A 110 -8.11 -12.44 -1.47
CA THR A 110 -7.39 -11.85 -0.34
C THR A 110 -5.88 -11.82 -0.58
N GLU A 111 -5.31 -12.83 -1.24
CA GLU A 111 -3.91 -12.83 -1.68
C GLU A 111 -3.67 -11.75 -2.74
N GLU A 112 -4.59 -11.57 -3.69
CA GLU A 112 -4.55 -10.47 -4.67
C GLU A 112 -4.61 -9.11 -3.98
N ALA A 113 -5.51 -8.92 -3.00
CA ALA A 113 -5.59 -7.69 -2.22
C ALA A 113 -4.27 -7.37 -1.51
N MET A 114 -3.58 -8.38 -0.98
CA MET A 114 -2.27 -8.23 -0.35
C MET A 114 -1.20 -7.81 -1.37
N SER A 115 -1.21 -8.39 -2.57
CA SER A 115 -0.30 -8.01 -3.66
C SER A 115 -0.53 -6.57 -4.07
N TYR A 116 -1.77 -6.18 -4.37
CA TYR A 116 -2.11 -4.81 -4.77
C TYR A 116 -1.79 -3.79 -3.68
N LEU A 117 -1.97 -4.13 -2.41
CA LEU A 117 -1.56 -3.26 -1.31
C LEU A 117 -0.05 -3.05 -1.30
N THR A 118 0.72 -4.12 -1.51
CA THR A 118 2.18 -4.05 -1.57
C THR A 118 2.64 -3.15 -2.71
N ASP A 119 2.07 -3.33 -3.90
CA ASP A 119 2.38 -2.50 -5.08
C ASP A 119 2.00 -1.03 -4.85
N CYS A 120 0.81 -0.78 -4.29
CA CYS A 120 0.34 0.56 -3.94
C CYS A 120 1.29 1.28 -2.96
N ILE A 121 1.78 0.58 -1.93
CA ILE A 121 2.74 1.15 -0.98
C ILE A 121 4.07 1.48 -1.67
N LEU A 122 4.58 0.59 -2.53
CA LEU A 122 5.81 0.82 -3.28
C LEU A 122 5.69 2.02 -4.23
N GLU A 123 4.55 2.18 -4.90
CA GLU A 123 4.29 3.37 -5.74
C GLU A 123 4.35 4.67 -4.94
N PHE A 124 3.84 4.68 -3.70
CA PHE A 124 3.92 5.86 -2.84
C PHE A 124 5.37 6.21 -2.51
N GLU A 125 6.22 5.22 -2.24
CA GLU A 125 7.64 5.42 -1.92
C GLU A 125 8.42 5.97 -3.12
N ILE A 126 8.24 5.38 -4.30
CA ILE A 126 8.90 5.84 -5.54
C ILE A 126 8.47 7.28 -5.88
N ARG A 127 7.18 7.61 -5.79
CA ARG A 127 6.69 8.97 -6.06
C ARG A 127 7.25 9.99 -5.07
N TYR A 128 7.48 9.60 -3.81
CA TYR A 128 8.07 10.48 -2.82
C TYR A 128 9.52 10.80 -3.18
N GLU A 129 10.33 9.78 -3.49
CA GLU A 129 11.73 9.98 -3.89
C GLU A 129 11.87 10.83 -5.16
N ALA A 130 11.02 10.60 -6.16
CA ALA A 130 11.00 11.40 -7.39
C ALA A 130 10.70 12.88 -7.13
N LYS A 131 9.70 13.18 -6.28
CA LYS A 131 9.36 14.57 -5.91
C LYS A 131 10.47 15.26 -5.12
N VAL A 132 11.19 14.53 -4.28
CA VAL A 132 12.36 15.07 -3.55
C VAL A 132 13.47 15.42 -4.53
N PHE A 133 13.72 14.58 -5.55
CA PHE A 133 14.75 14.86 -6.55
C PHE A 133 14.41 16.10 -7.41
N ASP A 134 13.16 16.22 -7.86
CA ASP A 134 12.69 17.37 -8.66
C ASP A 134 12.76 18.70 -7.90
N THR A 135 12.57 18.66 -6.58
CA THR A 135 12.70 19.86 -5.72
C THR A 135 14.15 20.26 -5.44
N ILE A 136 15.13 19.36 -5.58
CA ILE A 136 16.56 19.64 -5.42
C ILE A 136 17.21 20.10 -6.75
N ALA A 137 16.64 19.70 -7.89
CA ALA A 137 17.16 20.00 -9.23
C ALA A 137 17.38 21.51 -9.57
N PRO A 138 16.60 22.51 -9.09
CA PRO A 138 16.86 23.89 -9.49
C PRO A 138 18.14 24.49 -8.88
N VAL A 139 18.77 23.86 -7.87
CA VAL A 139 19.97 24.40 -7.23
C VAL A 139 21.25 24.14 -8.04
N LYS A 140 21.27 23.13 -8.92
CA LYS A 140 22.50 22.75 -9.64
C LYS A 140 22.84 23.65 -10.83
N LYS A 141 21.91 24.50 -11.28
CA LYS A 141 22.11 25.39 -12.44
C LYS A 141 22.82 26.72 -12.13
N VAL A 142 23.11 27.02 -10.85
CA VAL A 142 23.73 28.31 -10.45
C VAL A 142 25.23 28.18 -10.13
N LEU A 143 25.79 26.97 -9.97
CA LEU A 143 27.17 26.78 -9.50
C LEU A 143 28.18 26.29 -10.55
N LEU A 144 27.82 26.30 -11.84
CA LEU A 144 28.72 25.93 -12.93
C LEU A 144 28.59 26.93 -14.09
N ALA A 145 28.95 28.19 -13.84
CA ALA A 145 29.44 29.06 -14.89
C ALA A 145 30.92 29.32 -14.58
N PRO A 146 31.87 28.59 -15.19
CA PRO A 146 33.26 29.04 -15.17
C PRO A 146 33.38 30.28 -16.06
N ASP A 147 33.95 31.35 -15.48
CA ASP A 147 34.39 32.54 -16.20
C ASP A 147 35.34 32.13 -17.34
N ILE A 148 34.87 32.23 -18.58
CA ILE A 148 35.73 32.11 -19.76
C ILE A 148 36.22 33.53 -20.08
N ILE A 149 37.45 33.81 -19.69
CA ILE A 149 38.24 34.93 -20.15
C ILE A 149 38.68 34.58 -21.58
N GLU A 150 38.11 35.23 -22.59
CA GLU A 150 38.55 35.07 -23.98
C GLU A 150 39.61 36.14 -24.31
N GLU A 151 40.82 35.66 -24.59
CA GLU A 151 41.99 36.45 -24.98
C GLU A 151 41.79 37.16 -26.33
N LYS A 152 42.27 38.41 -26.38
CA LYS A 152 42.35 39.24 -27.58
C LYS A 152 43.47 38.75 -28.52
N PRO A 153 43.22 38.48 -29.81
CA PRO A 153 44.29 38.07 -30.73
C PRO A 153 45.20 39.24 -31.14
N PRO A 154 46.49 38.99 -31.44
CA PRO A 154 47.44 40.03 -31.81
C PRO A 154 47.28 40.47 -33.28
N ASN A 155 47.48 41.77 -33.47
CA ASN A 155 47.41 42.52 -34.72
C ASN A 155 48.57 42.13 -35.67
N PRO A 156 48.32 41.78 -36.95
CA PRO A 156 49.37 41.68 -37.95
C PRO A 156 49.64 43.06 -38.59
N GLN A 157 50.92 43.44 -38.59
CA GLN A 157 51.47 44.53 -39.41
C GLN A 157 51.49 44.17 -40.89
#